data_AF-A0A2B7Z9B3-F1
#
_entry.id   AF-A0A2B7Z9B3-F1
#
_cell.length_a   1.000
_cell.length_b   1.000
_cell.length_c   1.000
_cell.angle_alpha   90.00
_cell.angle_beta   90.00
_cell.angle_gamma   90.00
#
_symmetry.space_group_name_H-M   'P 1'
#
loop_
_entity.id
_entity.type
_entity.pdbx_description
1 polymer ?
#
loop_
_entity_poly.entity_id
_entity_poly.type
_entity_poly.pdbx_seq_one_letter_code
_entity_poly.pdbx_strand_id
1 'polypeptide(L)'
;MGTFPQEIIELIVYFADYVTCRRLLTVSRGFQSAVERSSWSGYRHLPNSDIKVFLALYRGYRVRFLRNIIVNLDFPESRDEEKALLECREALDDIRTNNEFLTRQISDLFMAIKTLEERERPKDLPKVVSLIIETPFQPNTNEQHCDHRRFHGWRVQLLNHQELPKLSSIRTLVIGEDGRKDAACRDERPLDLRVVADLVSKLPNLEVLDCQYLHERFPNYALYPVLSHFTRPWEGPWRDSRHAFAKAMTGDIFPAKLKTAKLHFGSNRDSHLGWHVDQNVTLPNLIEPLSYDPLCSALRVFSLRLTELDIHIFADSSLFWPSSGESGAAPPHWPYLKRLNVEFQPASPSGVWYFQGPDGEGRNATAYKVTHEHYPSLTESEADKEWDRNRYDEDGTLLSVSNSLFRIIPIDEHLEPFLEAFAKALCNMPLLEEACLLTTLMWRPGARIGCKDDNYATANWWSVTYAATSAVPCLTWQVIGGWRPSDELRQHFYDVARQNSRLPLNEKWIDN
;
A
#
# COMPACT_ATOMS: atom_id res chain seq x y z
N MET A 1 4.36 -39.70 -35.45
CA MET A 1 4.82 -38.32 -35.27
C MET A 1 5.24 -38.16 -33.82
N GLY A 2 6.48 -37.73 -33.56
CA GLY A 2 6.98 -37.58 -32.20
C GLY A 2 6.11 -36.60 -31.42
N THR A 3 5.52 -37.05 -30.32
CA THR A 3 4.74 -36.20 -29.42
C THR A 3 5.71 -35.28 -28.69
N PHE A 4 5.65 -33.98 -28.97
CA PHE A 4 6.33 -32.99 -28.15
C PHE A 4 5.94 -33.17 -26.67
N PRO A 5 6.87 -32.99 -25.72
CA PRO A 5 6.52 -32.88 -24.31
C PRO A 5 5.45 -31.80 -24.09
N GLN A 6 4.58 -32.02 -23.12
CA GLN A 6 3.44 -31.13 -22.87
C GLN A 6 3.90 -29.71 -22.51
N GLU A 7 5.07 -29.57 -21.89
CA GLU A 7 5.72 -28.31 -21.55
C GLU A 7 6.06 -27.48 -22.79
N ILE A 8 6.52 -28.14 -23.86
CA ILE A 8 6.83 -27.48 -25.14
C ILE A 8 5.54 -27.04 -25.83
N ILE A 9 4.49 -27.86 -25.78
CA ILE A 9 3.17 -27.51 -26.30
C ILE A 9 2.59 -26.28 -25.57
N GLU A 10 2.73 -26.23 -24.25
CA GLU A 10 2.28 -25.10 -23.44
C GLU A 10 3.05 -23.81 -23.74
N LEU A 11 4.37 -23.89 -23.94
CA LEU A 11 5.17 -22.75 -24.39
C LEU A 11 4.76 -22.27 -25.79
N ILE A 12 4.50 -23.17 -26.73
CA ILE A 12 4.01 -22.79 -28.07
C ILE A 12 2.68 -22.05 -27.97
N VAL A 13 1.73 -22.55 -27.17
CA VAL A 13 0.44 -21.90 -26.96
C VAL A 13 0.59 -20.55 -26.27
N TYR A 14 1.49 -20.45 -25.29
CA TYR A 14 1.73 -19.21 -24.56
C TYR A 14 2.16 -18.05 -25.48
N PHE A 15 2.99 -18.32 -26.49
CA PHE A 15 3.43 -17.33 -27.47
C PHE A 15 2.54 -17.21 -28.70
N ALA A 16 1.50 -18.05 -28.82
CA ALA A 16 0.61 -18.02 -29.97
C ALA A 16 -0.43 -16.89 -29.85
N ASP A 17 -0.67 -16.18 -30.95
CA ASP A 17 -1.77 -15.23 -31.01
C ASP A 17 -3.15 -15.92 -30.93
N TYR A 18 -4.21 -15.12 -30.78
CA TYR A 18 -5.57 -15.62 -30.66
C TYR A 18 -6.00 -16.49 -31.85
N VAL A 19 -5.63 -16.11 -33.07
CA VAL A 19 -5.99 -16.82 -34.30
C VAL A 19 -5.29 -18.18 -34.35
N THR A 20 -4.03 -18.21 -33.97
CA THR A 20 -3.19 -19.41 -33.90
C THR A 20 -3.69 -20.34 -32.81
N CYS A 21 -4.01 -19.83 -31.62
CA CYS A 21 -4.64 -20.61 -30.54
C CYS A 21 -5.91 -21.31 -31.01
N ARG A 22 -6.78 -20.65 -31.78
CA ARG A 22 -7.99 -21.28 -32.35
C ARG A 22 -7.67 -22.44 -33.29
N ARG A 23 -6.61 -22.32 -34.08
CA ARG A 23 -6.15 -23.39 -34.99
C ARG A 23 -5.53 -24.56 -34.23
N LEU A 24 -4.86 -24.29 -33.11
CA LEU A 24 -4.22 -25.31 -32.28
C LEU A 24 -5.23 -26.20 -31.53
N LEU A 25 -6.45 -25.73 -31.27
CA LEU A 25 -7.49 -26.49 -30.55
C LEU A 25 -7.80 -27.88 -31.15
N THR A 26 -7.65 -28.06 -32.45
CA THR A 26 -8.00 -29.31 -33.15
C THR A 26 -6.79 -30.15 -33.56
N VAL A 27 -5.57 -29.67 -33.31
CA VAL A 27 -4.32 -30.35 -33.71
C VAL A 27 -4.11 -31.63 -32.93
N SER A 28 -4.27 -31.58 -31.60
CA SER A 28 -4.15 -32.74 -30.72
C SER A 28 -4.81 -32.47 -29.38
N ARG A 29 -5.02 -33.52 -28.57
CA ARG A 29 -5.51 -33.38 -27.18
C ARG A 29 -4.57 -32.53 -26.31
N GLY A 30 -3.26 -32.60 -26.55
CA GLY A 30 -2.26 -31.81 -25.82
C GLY A 30 -2.38 -30.32 -26.12
N PHE A 31 -2.48 -29.95 -27.41
CA PHE A 31 -2.72 -28.56 -27.81
C PHE A 31 -4.09 -28.07 -27.37
N GLN A 32 -5.13 -28.89 -27.49
CA GLN A 32 -6.46 -28.56 -26.97
C GLN A 32 -6.37 -28.20 -25.49
N SER A 33 -5.79 -29.07 -24.65
CA SER A 33 -5.68 -28.84 -23.22
C SER A 33 -4.83 -27.60 -22.88
N ALA A 34 -3.75 -27.36 -23.61
CA ALA A 34 -2.90 -26.19 -23.42
C ALA A 34 -3.63 -24.88 -23.77
N VAL A 35 -4.32 -24.84 -24.91
CA VAL A 35 -5.12 -23.66 -25.32
C VAL A 35 -6.25 -23.40 -24.33
N GLU A 36 -6.97 -24.44 -23.92
CA GLU A 36 -8.06 -24.34 -22.93
C GLU A 36 -7.55 -23.83 -21.58
N ARG A 37 -6.41 -24.35 -21.11
CA ARG A 37 -5.78 -23.91 -19.86
C ARG A 37 -5.35 -22.46 -19.92
N SER A 38 -4.73 -22.03 -21.03
CA SER A 38 -4.32 -20.64 -21.22
C SER A 38 -5.55 -19.70 -21.27
N SER A 39 -6.53 -20.05 -22.11
CA SER A 39 -7.71 -19.21 -22.38
C SER A 39 -8.66 -19.07 -21.19
N TRP A 40 -8.71 -20.08 -20.30
CA TRP A 40 -9.61 -20.11 -19.14
C TRP A 40 -8.85 -20.01 -17.81
N SER A 41 -7.63 -19.48 -17.84
CA SER A 41 -6.83 -19.24 -16.64
C SER A 41 -7.32 -18.03 -15.84
N GLY A 42 -7.97 -17.06 -16.49
CA GLY A 42 -8.40 -15.80 -15.89
C GLY A 42 -9.88 -15.51 -16.12
N TYR A 43 -10.52 -14.90 -15.14
CA TYR A 43 -11.81 -14.24 -15.27
C TYR A 43 -11.66 -12.76 -14.90
N ARG A 44 -12.25 -11.87 -15.68
CA ARG A 44 -12.32 -10.45 -15.38
C ARG A 44 -13.78 -10.09 -15.07
N HIS A 45 -14.04 -9.69 -13.84
CA HIS A 45 -15.30 -9.14 -13.40
C HIS A 45 -15.29 -7.63 -13.66
N LEU A 46 -16.11 -7.19 -14.61
CA LEU A 46 -16.36 -5.77 -14.88
C LEU A 46 -17.63 -5.32 -14.15
N PRO A 47 -17.78 -4.03 -13.86
CA PRO A 47 -19.03 -3.50 -13.34
C PRO A 47 -20.20 -3.85 -14.25
N ASN A 48 -21.32 -4.28 -13.67
CA ASN A 48 -22.52 -4.78 -14.36
C ASN A 48 -22.33 -6.11 -15.13
N SER A 49 -21.22 -6.82 -14.95
CA SER A 49 -21.06 -8.16 -15.53
C SER A 49 -22.14 -9.09 -14.99
N ASP A 50 -22.84 -9.80 -15.87
CA ASP A 50 -23.75 -10.85 -15.44
C ASP A 50 -22.94 -12.00 -14.83
N ILE A 51 -23.03 -12.12 -13.51
CA ILE A 51 -22.33 -13.14 -12.73
C ILE A 51 -22.72 -14.56 -13.15
N LYS A 52 -23.87 -14.74 -13.81
CA LYS A 52 -24.28 -16.02 -14.40
C LYS A 52 -23.33 -16.44 -15.52
N VAL A 53 -22.71 -15.51 -16.24
CA VAL A 53 -21.70 -15.81 -17.27
C VAL A 53 -20.48 -16.45 -16.64
N PHE A 54 -20.00 -15.93 -15.50
CA PHE A 54 -18.91 -16.54 -14.73
C PHE A 54 -19.25 -17.99 -14.34
N LEU A 55 -20.42 -18.18 -13.72
CA LEU A 55 -20.88 -19.50 -13.27
C LEU A 55 -21.11 -20.48 -14.41
N ALA A 56 -21.51 -20.01 -15.59
CA ALA A 56 -21.70 -20.83 -16.78
C ALA A 56 -20.37 -21.19 -17.45
N LEU A 57 -19.40 -20.26 -17.47
CA LEU A 57 -18.08 -20.45 -18.07
C LEU A 57 -17.27 -21.50 -17.30
N TYR A 58 -17.23 -21.37 -15.98
CA TYR A 58 -16.51 -22.27 -15.09
C TYR A 58 -17.45 -23.33 -14.53
N ARG A 59 -17.68 -24.40 -15.29
CA ARG A 59 -18.45 -25.57 -14.87
C ARG A 59 -17.72 -26.88 -15.20
N GLY A 60 -17.80 -27.86 -14.30
CA GLY A 60 -17.15 -29.15 -14.48
C GLY A 60 -15.63 -29.02 -14.62
N TYR A 61 -15.03 -29.64 -15.63
CA TYR A 61 -13.57 -29.68 -15.75
C TYR A 61 -12.92 -28.29 -15.94
N ARG A 62 -13.64 -27.30 -16.47
CA ARG A 62 -13.11 -25.95 -16.73
C ARG A 62 -12.74 -25.19 -15.46
N VAL A 63 -13.41 -25.53 -14.35
CA VAL A 63 -13.17 -24.95 -13.02
C VAL A 63 -11.72 -25.17 -12.58
N ARG A 64 -11.12 -26.29 -12.99
CA ARG A 64 -9.72 -26.64 -12.68
C ARG A 64 -8.71 -25.70 -13.33
N PHE A 65 -9.09 -24.98 -14.38
CA PHE A 65 -8.21 -24.04 -15.07
C PHE A 65 -8.22 -22.65 -14.47
N LEU A 66 -9.24 -22.29 -13.69
CA LEU A 66 -9.31 -20.98 -13.05
C LEU A 66 -8.09 -20.76 -12.14
N ARG A 67 -7.35 -19.68 -12.39
CA ARG A 67 -6.18 -19.25 -11.60
C ARG A 67 -6.32 -17.83 -11.12
N ASN A 68 -6.89 -16.94 -11.93
CA ASN A 68 -6.99 -15.52 -11.60
C ASN A 68 -8.44 -15.04 -11.72
N ILE A 69 -8.89 -14.29 -10.73
CA ILE A 69 -10.14 -13.53 -10.76
C ILE A 69 -9.74 -12.07 -10.59
N ILE A 70 -9.86 -11.29 -11.65
CA ILE A 70 -9.55 -9.86 -11.65
C ILE A 70 -10.85 -9.09 -11.51
N VAL A 71 -10.92 -8.20 -10.54
CA VAL A 71 -12.08 -7.37 -10.23
C VAL A 71 -11.73 -5.95 -10.60
N ASN A 72 -12.45 -5.43 -11.55
CA ASN A 72 -12.40 -4.03 -11.90
C ASN A 72 -13.58 -3.32 -11.19
N LEU A 73 -13.25 -2.33 -10.37
CA LEU A 73 -14.23 -1.57 -9.59
C LEU A 73 -14.40 -0.16 -10.20
N ASP A 74 -14.79 -0.09 -11.48
CA ASP A 74 -15.16 1.20 -12.06
C ASP A 74 -16.50 1.65 -11.47
N PHE A 75 -16.47 2.75 -10.72
CA PHE A 75 -17.66 3.40 -10.18
C PHE A 75 -18.49 4.02 -11.32
N PRO A 76 -19.80 4.21 -11.10
CA PRO A 76 -20.64 4.91 -12.07
C PRO A 76 -20.04 6.27 -12.40
N GLU A 77 -20.09 6.64 -13.67
CA GLU A 77 -19.51 7.89 -14.12
C GLU A 77 -20.15 9.10 -13.41
N SER A 78 -19.34 10.06 -12.98
CA SER A 78 -19.84 11.35 -12.52
C SER A 78 -20.29 12.16 -13.74
N ARG A 79 -21.60 12.43 -13.86
CA ARG A 79 -22.19 13.21 -14.95
C ARG A 79 -23.24 14.18 -14.40
N ASP A 80 -23.37 15.34 -15.03
CA ASP A 80 -24.54 16.20 -14.85
C ASP A 80 -25.81 15.45 -15.28
N GLU A 81 -26.85 15.53 -14.47
CA GLU A 81 -28.19 15.16 -14.93
C GLU A 81 -28.76 16.30 -15.78
N GLU A 82 -29.58 15.98 -16.77
CA GLU A 82 -30.20 16.95 -17.70
C GLU A 82 -31.00 18.07 -16.98
N LYS A 83 -31.30 17.88 -15.68
CA LYS A 83 -32.06 18.81 -14.84
C LYS A 83 -31.32 19.27 -13.57
N ALA A 84 -30.14 18.76 -13.29
CA ALA A 84 -29.38 19.10 -12.08
C ALA A 84 -27.88 19.00 -12.37
N LEU A 85 -27.20 20.14 -12.26
CA LEU A 85 -25.73 20.19 -12.30
C LEU A 85 -25.18 19.48 -11.07
N LEU A 86 -24.13 18.70 -11.25
CA LEU A 86 -23.45 18.03 -10.17
C LEU A 86 -22.79 19.08 -9.26
N GLU A 87 -23.02 18.98 -7.94
CA GLU A 87 -22.35 19.85 -6.98
C GLU A 87 -20.83 19.60 -6.97
N CYS A 88 -20.04 20.64 -6.72
CA CYS A 88 -18.57 20.57 -6.76
C CYS A 88 -17.99 19.60 -5.71
N ARG A 89 -18.56 19.55 -4.49
CA ARG A 89 -18.14 18.62 -3.43
C ARG A 89 -19.08 17.41 -3.37
N GLU A 90 -18.56 16.29 -2.84
CA GLU A 90 -19.36 15.09 -2.60
C GLU A 90 -20.24 15.27 -1.36
N ALA A 91 -21.55 15.06 -1.53
CA ALA A 91 -22.49 15.06 -0.43
C ALA A 91 -22.46 13.73 0.34
N LEU A 92 -23.07 13.70 1.53
CA LEU A 92 -23.19 12.47 2.32
C LEU A 92 -23.88 11.32 1.57
N ASP A 93 -24.86 11.65 0.75
CA ASP A 93 -25.57 10.67 -0.07
C ASP A 93 -24.66 10.06 -1.13
N ASP A 94 -23.79 10.87 -1.78
CA ASP A 94 -22.79 10.38 -2.73
C ASP A 94 -21.86 9.36 -2.06
N ILE A 95 -21.32 9.72 -0.88
CA ILE A 95 -20.41 8.86 -0.10
C ILE A 95 -21.11 7.54 0.26
N ARG A 96 -22.37 7.60 0.72
CA ARG A 96 -23.16 6.42 1.05
C ARG A 96 -23.39 5.54 -0.18
N THR A 97 -23.81 6.12 -1.31
CA THR A 97 -24.05 5.40 -2.56
C THR A 97 -22.77 4.73 -3.07
N ASN A 98 -21.62 5.38 -2.95
CA ASN A 98 -20.34 4.79 -3.32
C ASN A 98 -19.97 3.60 -2.42
N ASN A 99 -20.16 3.72 -1.10
CA ASN A 99 -19.94 2.60 -0.17
C ASN A 99 -20.87 1.42 -0.48
N GLU A 100 -22.14 1.68 -0.76
CA GLU A 100 -23.12 0.66 -1.16
C GLU A 100 -22.76 0.00 -2.48
N PHE A 101 -22.27 0.78 -3.46
CA PHE A 101 -21.82 0.27 -4.75
C PHE A 101 -20.65 -0.69 -4.59
N LEU A 102 -19.58 -0.27 -3.90
CA LEU A 102 -18.43 -1.13 -3.60
C LEU A 102 -18.88 -2.43 -2.91
N THR A 103 -19.74 -2.29 -1.89
CA THR A 103 -20.24 -3.41 -1.10
C THR A 103 -21.00 -4.41 -1.96
N ARG A 104 -21.88 -3.93 -2.85
CA ARG A 104 -22.65 -4.78 -3.75
C ARG A 104 -21.74 -5.54 -4.71
N GLN A 105 -20.79 -4.87 -5.36
CA GLN A 105 -19.87 -5.52 -6.31
C GLN A 105 -19.04 -6.62 -5.64
N ILE A 106 -18.49 -6.35 -4.45
CA ILE A 106 -17.73 -7.35 -3.69
C ILE A 106 -18.63 -8.50 -3.22
N SER A 107 -19.84 -8.20 -2.72
CA SER A 107 -20.78 -9.21 -2.26
C SER A 107 -21.24 -10.15 -3.38
N ASP A 108 -21.64 -9.61 -4.53
CA ASP A 108 -22.08 -10.38 -5.69
C ASP A 108 -20.97 -11.34 -6.17
N LEU A 109 -19.73 -10.86 -6.22
CA LEU A 109 -18.57 -11.67 -6.57
C LEU A 109 -18.32 -12.78 -5.53
N PHE A 110 -18.28 -12.44 -4.25
CA PHE A 110 -18.05 -13.40 -3.18
C PHE A 110 -19.12 -14.49 -3.17
N MET A 111 -20.39 -14.12 -3.37
CA MET A 111 -21.50 -15.08 -3.49
C MET A 111 -21.34 -15.99 -4.71
N ALA A 112 -20.83 -15.49 -5.82
CA ALA A 112 -20.59 -16.29 -7.02
C ALA A 112 -19.44 -17.29 -6.84
N ILE A 113 -18.32 -16.84 -6.27
CA ILE A 113 -17.19 -17.73 -5.96
C ILE A 113 -17.66 -18.79 -4.96
N LYS A 114 -18.46 -18.39 -3.95
CA LYS A 114 -19.02 -19.33 -2.99
C LYS A 114 -19.93 -20.37 -3.65
N THR A 115 -20.80 -19.93 -4.55
CA THR A 115 -21.68 -20.81 -5.33
C THR A 115 -20.87 -21.79 -6.18
N LEU A 116 -19.76 -21.34 -6.77
CA LEU A 116 -18.84 -22.19 -7.51
C LEU A 116 -18.19 -23.26 -6.61
N GLU A 117 -17.72 -22.86 -5.42
CA GLU A 117 -17.13 -23.78 -4.43
C GLU A 117 -18.10 -24.87 -3.96
N GLU A 118 -19.37 -24.52 -3.76
CA GLU A 118 -20.40 -25.45 -3.27
C GLU A 118 -20.95 -26.37 -4.38
N ARG A 119 -21.01 -25.88 -5.62
CA ARG A 119 -21.55 -26.62 -6.75
C ARG A 119 -20.61 -27.71 -7.25
N GLU A 120 -19.31 -27.48 -7.20
CA GLU A 120 -18.31 -28.34 -7.84
C GLU A 120 -17.69 -29.31 -6.83
N ARG A 121 -17.26 -30.49 -7.29
CA ARG A 121 -16.66 -31.49 -6.39
C ARG A 121 -15.31 -30.99 -5.89
N PRO A 122 -14.87 -31.36 -4.67
CA PRO A 122 -13.56 -30.95 -4.14
C PRO A 122 -12.37 -31.29 -5.05
N LYS A 123 -12.45 -32.38 -5.83
CA LYS A 123 -11.41 -32.79 -6.78
C LYS A 123 -11.35 -31.91 -8.04
N ASP A 124 -12.41 -31.15 -8.31
CA ASP A 124 -12.58 -30.30 -9.48
C ASP A 124 -12.31 -28.81 -9.16
N LEU A 125 -12.23 -28.46 -7.88
CA LEU A 125 -11.93 -27.10 -7.47
C LEU A 125 -10.51 -26.68 -7.87
N PRO A 126 -10.31 -25.40 -8.24
CA PRO A 126 -8.99 -24.88 -8.49
C PRO A 126 -8.16 -24.98 -7.20
N LYS A 127 -6.93 -25.46 -7.33
CA LYS A 127 -6.04 -25.64 -6.18
C LYS A 127 -5.52 -24.31 -5.64
N VAL A 128 -5.33 -23.34 -6.52
CA VAL A 128 -4.76 -22.03 -6.23
C VAL A 128 -5.50 -21.00 -7.09
N VAL A 129 -6.21 -20.08 -6.45
CA VAL A 129 -6.84 -18.94 -7.11
C VAL A 129 -6.30 -17.65 -6.50
N SER A 130 -5.90 -16.73 -7.35
CA SER A 130 -5.58 -15.34 -7.03
C SER A 130 -6.80 -14.47 -7.26
N LEU A 131 -7.22 -13.74 -6.24
CA LEU A 131 -8.20 -12.67 -6.35
C LEU A 131 -7.44 -11.35 -6.44
N ILE A 132 -7.62 -10.63 -7.54
CA ILE A 132 -6.96 -9.36 -7.83
C ILE A 132 -8.04 -8.29 -7.84
N ILE A 133 -7.93 -7.30 -6.97
CA ILE A 133 -8.79 -6.12 -6.94
C ILE A 133 -7.98 -4.95 -7.47
N GLU A 134 -8.30 -4.51 -8.69
CA GLU A 134 -7.66 -3.34 -9.30
C GLU A 134 -8.02 -2.07 -8.51
N THR A 135 -7.15 -1.06 -8.59
CA THR A 135 -7.42 0.25 -7.98
C THR A 135 -8.78 0.78 -8.46
N PRO A 136 -9.72 1.09 -7.54
CA PRO A 136 -11.03 1.55 -7.97
C PRO A 136 -10.94 2.92 -8.62
N PHE A 137 -11.76 3.12 -9.64
CA PHE A 137 -11.68 4.29 -10.52
C PHE A 137 -13.08 4.81 -10.79
N GLN A 138 -13.26 6.12 -10.88
CA GLN A 138 -14.50 6.72 -11.30
C GLN A 138 -14.28 7.62 -12.51
N PRO A 139 -14.65 7.17 -13.72
CA PRO A 139 -14.47 8.00 -14.89
C PRO A 139 -15.26 9.30 -14.77
N ASN A 140 -14.68 10.35 -15.36
CA ASN A 140 -15.32 11.64 -15.54
C ASN A 140 -15.05 12.08 -16.99
N THR A 141 -16.08 12.07 -17.84
CA THR A 141 -15.92 12.45 -19.25
C THR A 141 -16.17 13.92 -19.52
N ASN A 142 -16.63 14.69 -18.53
CA ASN A 142 -16.87 16.11 -18.70
C ASN A 142 -15.66 16.90 -18.19
N GLU A 143 -14.85 17.38 -19.13
CA GLU A 143 -13.68 18.21 -18.84
C GLU A 143 -14.02 19.54 -18.14
N GLN A 144 -15.31 19.92 -18.09
CA GLN A 144 -15.79 21.12 -17.41
C GLN A 144 -16.17 20.90 -15.94
N HIS A 145 -16.02 19.68 -15.39
CA HIS A 145 -16.36 19.40 -13.99
C HIS A 145 -15.32 19.91 -13.00
N CYS A 146 -15.80 20.34 -11.82
CA CYS A 146 -14.96 20.77 -10.70
C CYS A 146 -14.00 19.64 -10.26
N ASP A 147 -12.73 19.98 -10.06
CA ASP A 147 -11.69 18.99 -9.80
C ASP A 147 -11.81 18.30 -8.45
N HIS A 148 -12.60 18.81 -7.51
CA HIS A 148 -12.92 18.07 -6.28
C HIS A 148 -13.70 16.78 -6.54
N ARG A 149 -14.38 16.65 -7.69
CA ARG A 149 -15.01 15.39 -8.16
C ARG A 149 -14.03 14.46 -8.86
N ARG A 150 -12.80 14.88 -9.08
CA ARG A 150 -11.72 14.10 -9.70
C ARG A 150 -10.67 13.68 -8.67
N PHE A 151 -10.49 14.46 -7.62
CA PHE A 151 -9.60 14.13 -6.51
C PHE A 151 -10.43 13.84 -5.27
N HIS A 152 -10.82 12.57 -5.15
CA HIS A 152 -11.72 12.12 -4.09
C HIS A 152 -11.05 12.19 -2.72
N GLY A 153 -11.61 13.03 -1.83
CA GLY A 153 -11.11 13.20 -0.47
C GLY A 153 -11.63 12.15 0.52
N TRP A 154 -12.78 11.54 0.23
CA TRP A 154 -13.37 10.49 1.06
C TRP A 154 -12.97 9.10 0.59
N ARG A 155 -12.69 8.22 1.57
CA ARG A 155 -12.33 6.82 1.32
C ARG A 155 -13.58 5.97 1.26
N VAL A 156 -13.64 5.06 0.30
CA VAL A 156 -14.77 4.14 0.14
C VAL A 156 -14.61 2.96 1.10
N GLN A 157 -15.70 2.63 1.78
CA GLN A 157 -15.76 1.60 2.82
C GLN A 157 -16.61 0.41 2.38
N LEU A 158 -16.21 -0.77 2.85
CA LEU A 158 -16.97 -2.00 2.69
C LEU A 158 -17.99 -2.11 3.84
N LEU A 159 -19.27 -2.03 3.51
CA LEU A 159 -20.36 -2.14 4.46
C LEU A 159 -20.68 -3.61 4.72
N ASN A 160 -21.25 -3.92 5.90
CA ASN A 160 -21.79 -5.23 6.25
C ASN A 160 -20.85 -6.42 5.94
N HIS A 161 -19.54 -6.25 6.06
CA HIS A 161 -18.54 -7.27 5.72
C HIS A 161 -18.80 -8.63 6.39
N GLN A 162 -19.48 -8.65 7.54
CA GLN A 162 -19.86 -9.86 8.26
C GLN A 162 -20.75 -10.80 7.42
N GLU A 163 -21.55 -10.26 6.50
CA GLU A 163 -22.45 -11.02 5.63
C GLU A 163 -21.71 -11.72 4.46
N LEU A 164 -20.48 -11.30 4.16
CA LEU A 164 -19.69 -11.93 3.09
C LEU A 164 -19.39 -13.40 3.42
N PRO A 165 -19.58 -14.32 2.46
CA PRO A 165 -19.25 -15.73 2.64
C PRO A 165 -17.74 -15.94 2.76
N LYS A 166 -17.34 -16.99 3.49
CA LYS A 166 -15.93 -17.43 3.52
C LYS A 166 -15.58 -18.19 2.25
N LEU A 167 -14.49 -17.78 1.59
CA LEU A 167 -13.99 -18.37 0.35
C LEU A 167 -12.78 -19.26 0.61
N SER A 168 -12.91 -20.54 0.30
CA SER A 168 -11.90 -21.55 0.58
C SER A 168 -10.93 -21.79 -0.58
N SER A 169 -11.24 -21.31 -1.78
CA SER A 169 -10.45 -21.50 -3.00
C SER A 169 -9.35 -20.45 -3.19
N ILE A 170 -9.51 -19.26 -2.60
CA ILE A 170 -8.56 -18.16 -2.73
C ILE A 170 -7.29 -18.45 -1.89
N ARG A 171 -6.13 -18.23 -2.50
CA ARG A 171 -4.79 -18.38 -1.91
C ARG A 171 -3.98 -17.10 -1.95
N THR A 172 -4.25 -16.25 -2.92
CA THR A 172 -3.58 -14.97 -3.08
C THR A 172 -4.63 -13.87 -3.18
N LEU A 173 -4.44 -12.78 -2.43
CA LEU A 173 -5.22 -11.55 -2.55
C LEU A 173 -4.28 -10.44 -2.98
N VAL A 174 -4.55 -9.83 -4.13
CA VAL A 174 -3.85 -8.65 -4.62
C VAL A 174 -4.80 -7.45 -4.58
N ILE A 175 -4.37 -6.32 -4.05
CA ILE A 175 -5.14 -5.07 -4.01
C ILE A 175 -4.29 -3.91 -4.54
N GLY A 176 -4.88 -3.07 -5.38
CA GLY A 176 -4.22 -1.89 -5.92
C GLY A 176 -3.28 -2.20 -7.10
N GLU A 177 -3.49 -3.35 -7.77
CA GLU A 177 -2.80 -3.63 -9.03
C GLU A 177 -3.31 -2.67 -10.10
N ASP A 178 -2.42 -1.78 -10.56
CA ASP A 178 -2.79 -0.70 -11.48
C ASP A 178 -2.59 -1.10 -12.95
N GLY A 179 -3.71 -1.17 -13.68
CA GLY A 179 -3.74 -1.26 -15.14
C GLY A 179 -3.97 0.09 -15.86
N ARG A 180 -4.32 1.17 -15.12
CA ARG A 180 -4.75 2.48 -15.64
C ARG A 180 -3.92 3.60 -15.00
N LYS A 181 -2.82 3.89 -15.66
CA LYS A 181 -1.72 4.77 -15.25
C LYS A 181 -2.14 6.25 -15.22
N ASP A 182 -2.43 6.84 -14.06
CA ASP A 182 -2.41 8.31 -13.88
C ASP A 182 -1.53 8.72 -12.69
N ALA A 183 -0.44 9.45 -12.98
CA ALA A 183 0.55 9.91 -12.02
C ALA A 183 -0.03 10.88 -10.96
N ALA A 184 -1.14 11.55 -11.25
CA ALA A 184 -1.79 12.47 -10.32
C ALA A 184 -2.87 11.80 -9.47
N CYS A 185 -3.17 10.52 -9.73
CA CYS A 185 -4.24 9.77 -9.07
C CYS A 185 -5.61 10.43 -9.16
N ARG A 186 -5.78 11.11 -10.28
CA ARG A 186 -7.02 11.68 -10.74
C ARG A 186 -8.01 10.55 -10.99
N ASP A 187 -9.26 10.78 -10.64
CA ASP A 187 -10.38 9.87 -10.82
C ASP A 187 -10.22 8.53 -10.04
N GLU A 188 -9.15 8.34 -9.25
CA GLU A 188 -8.99 7.19 -8.37
C GLU A 188 -9.88 7.31 -7.13
N ARG A 189 -10.55 6.21 -6.76
CA ARG A 189 -11.37 6.12 -5.56
C ARG A 189 -10.59 5.44 -4.44
N PRO A 190 -10.09 6.19 -3.43
CA PRO A 190 -9.25 5.60 -2.40
C PRO A 190 -10.05 4.63 -1.54
N LEU A 191 -9.50 3.44 -1.32
CA LEU A 191 -10.08 2.47 -0.39
C LEU A 191 -9.72 2.83 1.05
N ASP A 192 -10.66 2.61 1.97
CA ASP A 192 -10.36 2.58 3.39
C ASP A 192 -9.47 1.35 3.68
N LEU A 193 -8.40 1.53 4.46
CA LEU A 193 -7.49 0.46 4.88
C LEU A 193 -8.26 -0.71 5.50
N ARG A 194 -9.33 -0.45 6.24
CA ARG A 194 -10.17 -1.48 6.87
C ARG A 194 -10.72 -2.49 5.87
N VAL A 195 -10.94 -2.10 4.61
CA VAL A 195 -11.39 -3.03 3.55
C VAL A 195 -10.42 -4.21 3.43
N VAL A 196 -9.11 -3.99 3.57
CA VAL A 196 -8.11 -5.06 3.53
C VAL A 196 -8.33 -6.06 4.66
N ALA A 197 -8.50 -5.57 5.90
CA ALA A 197 -8.75 -6.41 7.07
C ALA A 197 -10.04 -7.24 6.91
N ASP A 198 -11.11 -6.57 6.47
CA ASP A 198 -12.42 -7.18 6.30
C ASP A 198 -12.40 -8.27 5.22
N LEU A 199 -11.70 -8.07 4.10
CA LEU A 199 -11.53 -9.07 3.06
C LEU A 199 -10.68 -10.26 3.54
N VAL A 200 -9.53 -10.00 4.16
CA VAL A 200 -8.62 -11.06 4.67
C VAL A 200 -9.35 -11.99 5.65
N SER A 201 -10.23 -11.45 6.49
CA SER A 201 -11.04 -12.23 7.44
C SER A 201 -11.93 -13.30 6.79
N LYS A 202 -12.24 -13.14 5.50
CA LYS A 202 -13.12 -14.03 4.72
C LYS A 202 -12.37 -15.04 3.86
N LEU A 203 -11.04 -15.04 3.90
CA LEU A 203 -10.19 -15.89 3.09
C LEU A 203 -9.39 -16.87 3.97
N PRO A 204 -10.02 -17.89 4.60
CA PRO A 204 -9.38 -18.76 5.59
C PRO A 204 -8.14 -19.54 5.10
N ASN A 205 -7.97 -19.66 3.78
CA ASN A 205 -6.83 -20.34 3.19
C ASN A 205 -5.85 -19.38 2.50
N LEU A 206 -5.94 -18.07 2.75
CA LEU A 206 -5.00 -17.10 2.19
C LEU A 206 -3.57 -17.45 2.59
N GLU A 207 -2.66 -17.48 1.61
CA GLU A 207 -1.23 -17.76 1.77
C GLU A 207 -0.38 -16.53 1.46
N VAL A 208 -0.85 -15.68 0.54
CA VAL A 208 -0.16 -14.45 0.11
C VAL A 208 -1.13 -13.27 0.10
N LEU A 209 -0.72 -12.16 0.73
CA LEU A 209 -1.37 -10.86 0.64
C LEU A 209 -0.43 -9.88 -0.06
N ASP A 210 -0.88 -9.24 -1.13
CA ASP A 210 -0.09 -8.28 -1.91
C ASP A 210 -0.90 -7.00 -2.15
N CYS A 211 -0.71 -6.01 -1.29
CA CYS A 211 -1.28 -4.69 -1.42
C CYS A 211 -0.22 -3.76 -2.02
N GLN A 212 -0.36 -3.46 -3.31
CA GLN A 212 0.63 -2.66 -4.04
C GLN A 212 0.47 -1.16 -3.79
N TYR A 213 -0.72 -0.73 -3.36
CA TYR A 213 -1.00 0.68 -3.08
C TYR A 213 -2.26 0.86 -2.20
N LEU A 214 -2.14 1.58 -1.07
CA LEU A 214 -3.25 1.81 -0.12
C LEU A 214 -3.53 3.30 0.21
N HIS A 215 -3.13 4.20 -0.70
CA HIS A 215 -3.48 5.62 -0.65
C HIS A 215 -3.01 6.40 0.59
N GLU A 216 -1.89 6.04 1.22
CA GLU A 216 -1.14 6.95 2.09
C GLU A 216 -0.17 7.79 1.26
N ARG A 217 -0.25 9.11 1.34
CA ARG A 217 0.65 10.02 0.62
C ARG A 217 1.08 11.13 1.56
N PHE A 218 2.30 11.64 1.35
CA PHE A 218 2.64 12.94 1.90
C PHE A 218 1.70 14.00 1.33
N PRO A 219 1.30 14.98 2.14
CA PRO A 219 0.57 16.10 1.59
C PRO A 219 1.48 16.91 0.65
N ASN A 220 1.17 16.84 -0.64
CA ASN A 220 1.90 17.48 -1.73
C ASN A 220 1.42 18.93 -1.85
N TYR A 221 2.26 19.88 -1.41
CA TYR A 221 1.86 21.29 -1.28
C TYR A 221 2.45 22.24 -2.31
N ALA A 222 3.51 21.87 -3.03
CA ALA A 222 4.42 22.91 -3.52
C ALA A 222 4.66 22.95 -5.03
N LEU A 223 4.24 21.98 -5.83
CA LEU A 223 4.33 22.22 -7.28
C LEU A 223 3.37 23.32 -7.72
N TYR A 224 2.13 23.33 -7.21
CA TYR A 224 1.09 24.30 -7.57
C TYR A 224 0.06 24.45 -6.44
N PRO A 225 0.01 25.56 -5.68
CA PRO A 225 -0.95 25.74 -4.57
C PRO A 225 -2.40 25.46 -4.97
N VAL A 226 -2.75 25.83 -6.20
CA VAL A 226 -4.04 25.52 -6.83
C VAL A 226 -4.27 24.00 -6.91
N LEU A 227 -3.33 23.22 -7.47
CA LEU A 227 -3.51 21.77 -7.54
C LEU A 227 -3.53 21.13 -6.15
N SER A 228 -2.68 21.60 -5.23
CA SER A 228 -2.63 21.10 -3.86
C SER A 228 -3.96 21.24 -3.11
N HIS A 229 -4.77 22.25 -3.43
CA HIS A 229 -6.14 22.36 -2.89
C HIS A 229 -7.01 21.15 -3.23
N PHE A 230 -6.86 20.61 -4.44
CA PHE A 230 -7.62 19.45 -4.92
C PHE A 230 -6.96 18.12 -4.55
N THR A 231 -5.64 18.01 -4.74
CA THR A 231 -4.90 16.74 -4.67
C THR A 231 -4.42 16.36 -3.28
N ARG A 232 -4.50 17.26 -2.29
CA ARG A 232 -3.99 16.97 -0.95
C ARG A 232 -4.71 15.75 -0.34
N PRO A 233 -3.98 14.85 0.34
CA PRO A 233 -4.60 13.85 1.18
C PRO A 233 -5.27 14.55 2.36
N TRP A 234 -6.50 14.16 2.68
CA TRP A 234 -7.21 14.68 3.84
C TRP A 234 -6.81 13.90 5.09
N GLU A 235 -6.33 14.63 6.10
CA GLU A 235 -5.69 14.06 7.28
C GLU A 235 -6.70 13.40 8.22
N GLY A 236 -7.94 13.91 8.26
CA GLY A 236 -9.05 13.30 8.99
C GLY A 236 -9.34 11.86 8.54
N PRO A 237 -9.77 11.64 7.29
CA PRO A 237 -9.98 10.30 6.73
C PRO A 237 -8.73 9.42 6.76
N TRP A 238 -7.53 10.00 6.59
CA TRP A 238 -6.28 9.25 6.70
C TRP A 238 -6.06 8.69 8.11
N ARG A 239 -6.13 9.55 9.14
CA ARG A 239 -6.05 9.13 10.55
C ARG A 239 -7.09 8.07 10.87
N ASP A 240 -8.35 8.34 10.55
CA ASP A 240 -9.46 7.45 10.90
C ASP A 240 -9.32 6.07 10.27
N SER A 241 -8.80 6.00 9.04
CA SER A 241 -8.55 4.73 8.35
C SER A 241 -7.43 3.91 9.00
N ARG A 242 -6.34 4.53 9.48
CA ARG A 242 -5.29 3.85 10.27
C ARG A 242 -5.86 3.26 11.56
N HIS A 243 -6.68 4.02 12.28
CA HIS A 243 -7.33 3.59 13.52
C HIS A 243 -8.37 2.49 13.27
N ALA A 244 -9.18 2.62 12.22
CA ALA A 244 -10.19 1.63 11.84
C ALA A 244 -9.56 0.31 11.43
N PHE A 245 -8.47 0.34 10.67
CA PHE A 245 -7.68 -0.86 10.33
C PHE A 245 -7.17 -1.53 11.60
N ALA A 246 -6.50 -0.78 12.48
CA ALA A 246 -5.94 -1.35 13.70
C ALA A 246 -7.00 -2.02 14.58
N LYS A 247 -8.16 -1.37 14.74
CA LYS A 247 -9.31 -1.93 15.46
C LYS A 247 -9.86 -3.20 14.78
N ALA A 248 -9.86 -3.26 13.46
CA ALA A 248 -10.27 -4.45 12.72
C ALA A 248 -9.24 -5.58 12.80
N MET A 249 -7.96 -5.27 13.04
CA MET A 249 -6.87 -6.24 13.13
C MET A 249 -6.65 -6.83 14.54
N THR A 250 -7.52 -6.55 15.52
CA THR A 250 -7.43 -7.16 16.85
C THR A 250 -8.11 -8.55 16.88
N GLY A 251 -7.33 -9.63 17.01
CA GLY A 251 -7.82 -11.00 17.27
C GLY A 251 -7.28 -12.08 16.32
N ASP A 252 -7.82 -13.31 16.41
CA ASP A 252 -7.50 -14.46 15.53
C ASP A 252 -8.11 -14.35 14.11
N ILE A 253 -8.22 -13.12 13.60
CA ILE A 253 -8.89 -12.81 12.32
C ILE A 253 -8.04 -13.29 11.13
N PHE A 254 -6.74 -13.42 11.32
CA PHE A 254 -5.82 -13.76 10.23
C PHE A 254 -5.83 -15.25 9.87
N PRO A 255 -5.88 -15.56 8.57
CA PRO A 255 -5.75 -16.92 8.07
C PRO A 255 -4.47 -17.57 8.58
N ALA A 256 -4.58 -18.73 9.23
CA ALA A 256 -3.43 -19.46 9.78
C ALA A 256 -2.41 -19.91 8.72
N LYS A 257 -2.78 -19.84 7.44
CA LYS A 257 -1.92 -20.21 6.30
C LYS A 257 -1.19 -19.03 5.68
N LEU A 258 -1.46 -17.80 6.10
CA LEU A 258 -0.83 -16.61 5.55
C LEU A 258 0.65 -16.61 5.92
N LYS A 259 1.51 -16.53 4.91
CA LYS A 259 2.98 -16.62 5.06
C LYS A 259 3.68 -15.39 4.55
N THR A 260 3.16 -14.77 3.50
CA THR A 260 3.79 -13.64 2.83
C THR A 260 2.82 -12.47 2.80
N ALA A 261 3.31 -11.30 3.19
CA ALA A 261 2.57 -10.05 3.05
C ALA A 261 3.47 -8.99 2.41
N LYS A 262 2.96 -8.34 1.36
CA LYS A 262 3.48 -7.09 0.81
C LYS A 262 2.44 -6.00 1.04
N LEU A 263 2.78 -4.96 1.77
CA LEU A 263 1.87 -3.91 2.20
C LEU A 263 2.45 -2.55 1.89
N HIS A 264 2.13 -2.02 0.71
CA HIS A 264 2.59 -0.70 0.31
C HIS A 264 1.49 0.31 0.56
N PHE A 265 1.64 1.08 1.63
CA PHE A 265 0.66 2.08 2.02
C PHE A 265 0.70 3.28 1.08
N GLY A 266 1.91 3.69 0.65
CA GLY A 266 2.11 4.73 -0.37
C GLY A 266 2.49 4.20 -1.75
N SER A 267 2.53 5.08 -2.75
CA SER A 267 2.80 4.69 -4.13
C SER A 267 4.30 4.53 -4.37
N ASN A 268 4.67 3.43 -5.02
CA ASN A 268 6.00 3.20 -5.54
C ASN A 268 6.25 3.90 -6.89
N ARG A 269 5.25 4.57 -7.47
CA ARG A 269 5.30 4.88 -8.91
C ARG A 269 5.61 6.33 -9.28
N ASP A 270 5.42 7.29 -8.37
CA ASP A 270 5.92 8.67 -8.53
C ASP A 270 6.34 9.34 -7.20
N SER A 271 6.04 8.72 -6.04
CA SER A 271 6.34 9.25 -4.71
C SER A 271 7.60 8.70 -4.03
N HIS A 272 8.30 7.71 -4.61
CA HIS A 272 9.61 7.24 -4.08
C HIS A 272 10.67 8.32 -3.98
N LEU A 273 10.40 9.44 -4.61
CA LEU A 273 11.34 10.49 -4.74
C LEU A 273 10.99 11.66 -3.84
N GLY A 274 9.84 11.72 -3.14
CA GLY A 274 9.52 12.91 -2.35
C GLY A 274 9.66 14.22 -3.14
N TRP A 275 9.73 14.17 -4.48
CA TRP A 275 10.08 15.32 -5.35
C TRP A 275 9.05 16.43 -5.27
N HIS A 276 7.91 16.12 -4.67
CA HIS A 276 6.73 16.95 -4.54
C HIS A 276 6.37 17.24 -3.08
N VAL A 277 7.22 16.89 -2.11
CA VAL A 277 6.97 17.13 -0.69
C VAL A 277 7.82 18.31 -0.24
N ASP A 278 7.21 19.44 0.08
CA ASP A 278 7.93 20.51 0.75
C ASP A 278 8.17 20.11 2.21
N GLN A 279 9.42 19.82 2.58
CA GLN A 279 9.78 19.37 3.94
C GLN A 279 9.76 20.51 4.98
N ASN A 280 9.42 21.74 4.56
CA ASN A 280 9.13 22.85 5.48
C ASN A 280 7.75 22.73 6.12
N VAL A 281 6.84 21.94 5.55
CA VAL A 281 5.47 21.84 6.06
C VAL A 281 5.43 21.07 7.36
N THR A 282 4.55 21.51 8.26
CA THR A 282 4.16 20.73 9.43
C THR A 282 3.37 19.51 8.97
N LEU A 283 3.50 18.40 9.68
CA LEU A 283 2.78 17.17 9.39
C LEU A 283 1.66 16.94 10.42
N PRO A 284 0.59 16.22 10.04
CA PRO A 284 -0.47 15.89 10.96
C PRO A 284 -0.02 14.86 12.00
N ASN A 285 -0.59 14.95 13.20
CA ASN A 285 -0.55 13.87 14.17
C ASN A 285 -1.68 12.86 13.87
N LEU A 286 -1.29 11.69 13.35
CA LEU A 286 -2.19 10.59 12.98
C LEU A 286 -2.40 9.58 14.12
N ILE A 287 -1.71 9.73 15.26
CA ILE A 287 -1.77 8.76 16.37
C ILE A 287 -2.77 9.16 17.44
N GLU A 288 -3.11 10.44 17.56
CA GLU A 288 -4.06 10.92 18.57
C GLU A 288 -5.43 10.20 18.47
N PRO A 289 -6.04 9.83 19.62
CA PRO A 289 -5.67 10.18 21.00
C PRO A 289 -4.66 9.22 21.67
N LEU A 290 -4.09 8.25 20.94
CA LEU A 290 -3.12 7.29 21.48
C LEU A 290 -1.72 7.90 21.56
N SER A 291 -0.85 7.26 22.35
CA SER A 291 0.58 7.63 22.46
C SER A 291 1.49 6.80 21.55
N TYR A 292 0.91 5.98 20.67
CA TYR A 292 1.60 5.11 19.73
C TYR A 292 0.75 4.97 18.47
N ASP A 293 1.37 4.65 17.33
CA ASP A 293 0.62 4.43 16.11
C ASP A 293 -0.17 3.11 16.13
N PRO A 294 -1.51 3.16 16.03
CA PRO A 294 -2.33 1.96 16.12
C PRO A 294 -2.13 1.04 14.90
N LEU A 295 -1.85 1.59 13.71
CA LEU A 295 -1.60 0.80 12.51
C LEU A 295 -0.31 -0.02 12.64
N CYS A 296 0.80 0.61 13.03
CA CYS A 296 2.08 -0.06 13.27
C CYS A 296 1.97 -1.13 14.36
N SER A 297 1.31 -0.84 15.48
CA SER A 297 1.05 -1.84 16.53
C SER A 297 0.24 -3.05 16.01
N ALA A 298 -0.79 -2.81 15.20
CA ALA A 298 -1.57 -3.89 14.58
C ALA A 298 -0.74 -4.72 13.58
N LEU A 299 0.12 -4.06 12.78
CA LEU A 299 1.00 -4.71 11.83
C LEU A 299 2.10 -5.53 12.51
N ARG A 300 2.59 -5.08 13.67
CA ARG A 300 3.48 -5.85 14.52
C ARG A 300 2.84 -7.18 14.89
N VAL A 301 1.60 -7.16 15.40
CA VAL A 301 0.86 -8.38 15.77
C VAL A 301 0.58 -9.26 14.55
N PHE A 302 0.17 -8.67 13.44
CA PHE A 302 -0.07 -9.35 12.17
C PHE A 302 1.16 -10.11 11.68
N SER A 303 2.34 -9.49 11.79
CA SER A 303 3.60 -10.03 11.26
C SER A 303 4.14 -11.25 12.02
N LEU A 304 3.67 -11.51 13.26
CA LEU A 304 4.18 -12.58 14.13
C LEU A 304 4.06 -13.98 13.51
N ARG A 305 3.14 -14.19 12.56
CA ARG A 305 2.91 -15.49 11.91
C ARG A 305 3.52 -15.60 10.51
N LEU A 306 4.08 -14.52 9.98
CA LEU A 306 4.60 -14.46 8.61
C LEU A 306 6.00 -15.07 8.53
N THR A 307 6.33 -15.54 7.33
CA THR A 307 7.70 -15.88 6.92
C THR A 307 8.37 -14.73 6.19
N GLU A 308 7.59 -13.88 5.51
CA GLU A 308 8.09 -12.75 4.72
C GLU A 308 7.15 -11.54 4.88
N LEU A 309 7.73 -10.39 5.20
CA LEU A 309 7.04 -9.11 5.27
C LEU A 309 7.82 -8.08 4.46
N ASP A 310 7.11 -7.43 3.53
CA ASP A 310 7.57 -6.26 2.78
C ASP A 310 6.58 -5.13 3.01
N ILE A 311 7.01 -3.99 3.54
CA ILE A 311 6.12 -2.91 3.93
C ILE A 311 6.70 -1.53 3.62
N HIS A 312 5.88 -0.68 3.01
CA HIS A 312 6.21 0.71 2.71
C HIS A 312 5.20 1.61 3.44
N ILE A 313 5.62 2.35 4.47
CA ILE A 313 4.68 2.95 5.43
C ILE A 313 5.26 4.18 6.17
N PHE A 314 4.38 5.07 6.66
CA PHE A 314 4.72 5.93 7.81
C PHE A 314 4.82 5.08 9.09
N ALA A 315 6.04 4.84 9.57
CA ALA A 315 6.29 3.96 10.72
C ALA A 315 6.80 4.74 11.95
N ASP A 316 6.49 4.20 13.13
CA ASP A 316 7.17 4.50 14.39
C ASP A 316 7.67 3.21 15.07
N SER A 317 8.29 3.34 16.24
CA SER A 317 8.81 2.22 17.02
C SER A 317 7.77 1.15 17.36
N SER A 318 6.47 1.49 17.37
CA SER A 318 5.40 0.54 17.65
C SER A 318 5.27 -0.54 16.58
N LEU A 319 5.86 -0.36 15.40
CA LEU A 319 5.92 -1.41 14.37
C LEU A 319 6.75 -2.62 14.84
N PHE A 320 7.74 -2.38 15.69
CA PHE A 320 8.71 -3.40 16.10
C PHE A 320 8.59 -3.76 17.57
N TRP A 321 8.28 -2.80 18.45
CA TRP A 321 8.25 -3.04 19.88
C TRP A 321 7.07 -2.33 20.55
N PRO A 322 6.39 -2.96 21.52
CA PRO A 322 5.31 -2.30 22.26
C PRO A 322 5.75 -0.99 22.91
N SER A 323 4.96 0.05 22.72
CA SER A 323 5.11 1.32 23.45
C SER A 323 4.71 1.14 24.91
N SER A 324 5.22 2.00 25.80
CA SER A 324 4.84 2.02 27.22
C SER A 324 3.34 2.31 27.43
N GLY A 325 2.70 2.96 26.46
CA GLY A 325 1.24 3.18 26.46
C GLY A 325 0.42 1.92 26.14
N GLU A 326 1.04 0.87 25.61
CA GLU A 326 0.39 -0.40 25.25
C GLU A 326 0.33 -1.31 26.50
N SER A 327 -0.69 -1.12 27.32
CA SER A 327 -0.85 -1.84 28.60
C SER A 327 -0.91 -3.36 28.40
N GLY A 328 0.01 -4.08 29.05
CA GLY A 328 0.01 -5.56 29.10
C GLY A 328 0.56 -6.26 27.85
N ALA A 329 1.16 -5.53 26.90
CA ALA A 329 1.78 -6.12 25.73
C ALA A 329 3.06 -6.91 26.11
N ALA A 330 3.05 -8.22 25.85
CA ALA A 330 4.24 -9.05 25.99
C ALA A 330 5.27 -8.71 24.90
N PRO A 331 6.58 -8.96 25.15
CA PRO A 331 7.59 -8.89 24.10
C PRO A 331 7.19 -9.72 22.87
N PRO A 332 7.22 -9.14 21.66
CA PRO A 332 6.84 -9.86 20.45
C PRO A 332 7.87 -10.93 20.11
N HIS A 333 7.42 -12.03 19.51
CA HIS A 333 8.26 -13.13 19.07
C HIS A 333 7.79 -13.62 17.70
N TRP A 334 8.71 -13.67 16.73
CA TRP A 334 8.47 -14.03 15.33
C TRP A 334 9.09 -15.40 15.03
N PRO A 335 8.41 -16.51 15.36
CA PRO A 335 8.98 -17.84 15.21
C PRO A 335 9.31 -18.24 13.77
N TYR A 336 8.74 -17.56 12.77
CA TYR A 336 8.82 -17.98 11.37
C TYR A 336 9.40 -16.93 10.41
N LEU A 337 9.58 -15.67 10.85
CA LEU A 337 9.96 -14.58 9.98
C LEU A 337 11.41 -14.74 9.51
N LYS A 338 11.60 -14.82 8.20
CA LYS A 338 12.89 -15.01 7.52
C LYS A 338 13.36 -13.75 6.82
N ARG A 339 12.43 -13.03 6.18
CA ARG A 339 12.71 -11.79 5.45
C ARG A 339 11.82 -10.67 5.93
N LEU A 340 12.44 -9.55 6.28
CA LEU A 340 11.77 -8.32 6.68
C LEU A 340 12.32 -7.16 5.85
N ASN A 341 11.48 -6.52 5.05
CA ASN A 341 11.82 -5.30 4.34
C ASN A 341 10.88 -4.19 4.78
N VAL A 342 11.42 -3.08 5.29
CA VAL A 342 10.66 -1.93 5.77
C VAL A 342 11.20 -0.67 5.10
N GLU A 343 10.46 -0.14 4.14
CA GLU A 343 10.67 1.22 3.62
C GLU A 343 9.81 2.19 4.44
N PHE A 344 10.45 2.95 5.34
CA PHE A 344 9.76 3.93 6.14
C PHE A 344 9.83 5.32 5.51
N GLN A 345 8.78 6.11 5.67
CA GLN A 345 8.81 7.53 5.30
C GLN A 345 9.72 8.31 6.27
N PRO A 346 10.40 9.39 5.83
CA PRO A 346 11.33 10.17 6.67
C PRO A 346 10.65 10.92 7.84
N ALA A 347 9.35 10.70 8.05
CA ALA A 347 8.58 11.19 9.17
C ALA A 347 7.73 10.06 9.79
N SER A 348 7.46 10.19 11.09
CA SER A 348 6.61 9.29 11.87
C SER A 348 5.11 9.63 11.68
N PRO A 349 4.21 8.69 12.01
CA PRO A 349 2.76 8.94 12.10
C PRO A 349 2.37 10.02 13.11
N SER A 350 3.23 10.33 14.10
CA SER A 350 2.98 11.43 15.03
C SER A 350 3.27 12.80 14.44
N GLY A 351 3.74 12.86 13.18
CA GLY A 351 4.08 14.09 12.46
C GLY A 351 5.48 14.62 12.77
N VAL A 352 6.33 13.80 13.39
CA VAL A 352 7.71 14.15 13.75
C VAL A 352 8.66 13.66 12.66
N TRP A 353 9.64 14.47 12.29
CA TRP A 353 10.65 14.09 11.30
C TRP A 353 11.80 13.30 11.94
N TYR A 354 12.29 12.27 11.26
CA TYR A 354 13.51 11.53 11.66
C TYR A 354 14.80 12.25 11.24
N PHE A 355 14.69 13.20 10.30
CA PHE A 355 15.81 13.90 9.70
C PHE A 355 15.61 15.43 9.74
N GLN A 356 16.73 16.15 9.84
CA GLN A 356 16.86 17.61 9.83
C GLN A 356 17.80 18.06 8.70
N GLY A 357 17.84 19.36 8.45
CA GLY A 357 18.85 19.94 7.56
C GLY A 357 20.27 19.90 8.14
N PRO A 358 21.29 20.10 7.27
CA PRO A 358 22.71 20.11 7.66
C PRO A 358 23.03 21.03 8.84
N ASP A 359 22.36 22.17 8.93
CA ASP A 359 22.58 23.19 9.97
C ASP A 359 21.50 23.12 11.08
N GLY A 360 20.73 22.03 11.14
CA GLY A 360 19.68 21.82 12.13
C GLY A 360 18.30 22.33 11.72
N GLU A 361 18.12 22.67 10.45
CA GLU A 361 16.86 23.19 9.93
C GLU A 361 15.73 22.19 10.13
N GLY A 362 14.57 22.70 10.55
CA GLY A 362 13.38 21.88 10.71
C GLY A 362 13.43 20.88 11.87
N ARG A 363 14.50 20.83 12.70
CA ARG A 363 14.61 19.95 13.87
C ARG A 363 13.44 20.10 14.84
N ASN A 364 13.02 21.35 15.07
CA ASN A 364 11.96 21.70 16.01
C ASN A 364 10.55 21.73 15.37
N ALA A 365 10.36 21.09 14.21
CA ALA A 365 9.05 21.04 13.57
C ALA A 365 8.07 20.27 14.46
N THR A 366 6.96 20.92 14.82
CA THR A 366 5.89 20.34 15.63
C THR A 366 4.75 19.86 14.76
N ALA A 367 4.21 18.69 15.08
CA ALA A 367 3.00 18.19 14.43
C ALA A 367 1.77 19.01 14.83
N TYR A 368 0.77 19.08 13.95
CA TYR A 368 -0.53 19.68 14.27
C TYR A 368 -1.57 18.61 14.55
N LYS A 369 -2.54 18.97 15.40
CA LYS A 369 -3.67 18.11 15.73
C LYS A 369 -4.66 18.05 14.57
N VAL A 370 -5.08 16.84 14.21
CA VAL A 370 -6.17 16.61 13.25
C VAL A 370 -7.51 16.94 13.90
N THR A 371 -8.16 17.99 13.41
CA THR A 371 -9.48 18.50 13.83
C THR A 371 -10.53 18.30 12.72
N HIS A 372 -11.77 18.76 12.95
CA HIS A 372 -12.85 18.68 11.96
C HIS A 372 -12.54 19.45 10.65
N GLU A 373 -11.71 20.49 10.71
CA GLU A 373 -11.30 21.28 9.52
C GLU A 373 -10.42 20.49 8.53
N HIS A 374 -9.90 19.35 8.97
CA HIS A 374 -9.05 18.45 8.18
C HIS A 374 -9.85 17.32 7.52
N TYR A 375 -11.17 17.43 7.49
CA TYR A 375 -12.05 16.55 6.72
C TYR A 375 -12.51 17.24 5.44
N PRO A 376 -12.70 16.51 4.33
CA PRO A 376 -13.24 17.09 3.12
C PRO A 376 -14.61 17.71 3.40
N SER A 377 -14.81 18.95 2.94
CA SER A 377 -16.11 19.60 3.06
C SER A 377 -17.17 18.83 2.28
N LEU A 378 -18.37 18.75 2.84
CA LEU A 378 -19.55 18.14 2.22
C LEU A 378 -20.32 19.12 1.32
N THR A 379 -19.96 20.41 1.38
CA THR A 379 -20.56 21.49 0.60
C THR A 379 -19.46 22.38 0.04
N GLU A 380 -19.73 23.03 -1.09
CA GLU A 380 -18.84 24.02 -1.66
C GLU A 380 -18.59 25.19 -0.69
N SER A 381 -17.33 25.57 -0.53
CA SER A 381 -16.90 26.71 0.29
C SER A 381 -16.53 27.92 -0.58
N GLU A 382 -16.46 29.11 0.00
CA GLU A 382 -15.96 30.30 -0.71
C GLU A 382 -14.50 30.13 -1.16
N ALA A 383 -13.69 29.39 -0.39
CA ALA A 383 -12.33 29.03 -0.77
C ALA A 383 -12.31 28.12 -2.01
N ASP A 384 -13.26 27.19 -2.15
CA ASP A 384 -13.38 26.35 -3.35
C ASP A 384 -13.62 27.21 -4.59
N LYS A 385 -14.57 28.16 -4.53
CA LYS A 385 -14.87 29.09 -5.62
C LYS A 385 -13.70 30.00 -5.98
N GLU A 386 -12.87 30.37 -5.00
CA GLU A 386 -11.65 31.15 -5.24
C GLU A 386 -10.60 30.32 -5.97
N TRP A 387 -10.32 29.09 -5.48
CA TRP A 387 -9.35 28.20 -6.10
C TRP A 387 -9.77 27.71 -7.49
N ASP A 388 -11.06 27.49 -7.70
CA ASP A 388 -11.60 27.15 -9.02
C ASP A 388 -11.40 28.28 -10.02
N ARG A 389 -11.62 29.55 -9.64
CA ARG A 389 -11.33 30.70 -10.51
C ARG A 389 -9.84 30.79 -10.84
N ASN A 390 -8.99 30.69 -9.82
CA ASN A 390 -7.53 30.77 -9.97
C ASN A 390 -6.94 29.65 -10.85
N ARG A 391 -7.68 28.54 -11.04
CA ARG A 391 -7.27 27.44 -11.91
C ARG A 391 -7.38 27.77 -13.40
N TYR A 392 -8.32 28.63 -13.79
CA TYR A 392 -8.64 28.92 -15.20
C TYR A 392 -8.11 30.28 -15.69
N ASP A 393 -7.57 31.12 -14.80
CA ASP A 393 -7.00 32.42 -15.18
C ASP A 393 -5.57 32.29 -15.77
N GLU A 394 -5.29 32.96 -16.90
CA GLU A 394 -3.98 32.96 -17.59
C GLU A 394 -2.84 33.59 -16.76
N ASP A 395 -3.18 34.49 -15.83
CA ASP A 395 -2.26 35.08 -14.84
C ASP A 395 -1.95 34.13 -13.67
N GLY A 396 -2.64 33.00 -13.60
CA GLY A 396 -2.31 31.86 -12.75
C GLY A 396 -1.04 31.16 -13.21
N THR A 397 0.00 31.92 -13.62
CA THR A 397 1.38 31.45 -13.75
C THR A 397 1.86 31.07 -12.37
N LEU A 398 1.40 29.89 -11.95
CA LEU A 398 2.09 28.84 -11.22
C LEU A 398 3.53 29.26 -10.92
N LEU A 399 3.72 30.07 -9.87
CA LEU A 399 5.03 30.23 -9.28
C LEU A 399 5.40 28.81 -8.85
N SER A 400 6.27 28.18 -9.64
CA SER A 400 6.86 26.90 -9.30
C SER A 400 7.63 27.15 -8.02
N VAL A 401 6.99 26.88 -6.88
CA VAL A 401 7.68 26.88 -5.61
C VAL A 401 8.50 25.60 -5.65
N SER A 402 9.82 25.74 -5.74
CA SER A 402 10.68 24.58 -5.62
C SER A 402 10.41 23.92 -4.27
N ASN A 403 9.96 22.66 -4.25
CA ASN A 403 9.86 21.89 -3.02
C ASN A 403 11.21 21.93 -2.31
N SER A 404 11.19 22.24 -1.01
CA SER A 404 12.42 22.20 -0.22
C SER A 404 12.61 20.78 0.30
N LEU A 405 13.62 20.09 -0.24
CA LEU A 405 14.05 18.77 0.21
C LEU A 405 15.42 18.94 0.85
N PHE A 406 15.48 18.93 2.17
CA PHE A 406 16.69 19.30 2.91
C PHE A 406 16.97 18.39 4.11
N ARG A 407 16.01 17.58 4.53
CA ARG A 407 16.11 16.72 5.71
C ARG A 407 16.92 15.47 5.39
N ILE A 408 18.24 15.56 5.53
CA ILE A 408 19.19 14.49 5.22
C ILE A 408 20.05 14.05 6.42
N ILE A 409 20.09 14.84 7.49
CA ILE A 409 20.87 14.52 8.70
C ILE A 409 19.94 13.89 9.74
N PRO A 410 20.27 12.71 10.29
CA PRO A 410 19.48 12.10 11.36
C PRO A 410 19.28 13.00 12.59
N ILE A 411 18.12 12.88 13.23
CA ILE A 411 17.83 13.41 14.56
C ILE A 411 17.87 12.23 15.52
N ASP A 412 18.96 12.11 16.27
CA ASP A 412 19.23 10.94 17.14
C ASP A 412 18.08 10.67 18.12
N GLU A 413 17.49 11.73 18.70
CA GLU A 413 16.38 11.62 19.65
C GLU A 413 15.12 10.96 19.07
N HIS A 414 14.94 11.01 17.74
CA HIS A 414 13.80 10.43 17.06
C HIS A 414 14.15 9.11 16.38
N LEU A 415 15.33 9.03 15.76
CA LEU A 415 15.74 7.89 14.96
C LEU A 415 16.30 6.74 15.81
N GLU A 416 17.09 7.02 16.86
CA GLU A 416 17.67 5.94 17.68
C GLU A 416 16.61 5.08 18.38
N PRO A 417 15.54 5.64 19.00
CA PRO A 417 14.48 4.81 19.59
C PRO A 417 13.77 3.91 18.56
N PHE A 418 13.64 4.38 17.32
CA PHE A 418 13.07 3.58 16.23
C PHE A 418 13.99 2.41 15.85
N LEU A 419 15.31 2.66 15.76
CA LEU A 419 16.31 1.63 15.49
C LEU A 419 16.51 0.65 16.65
N GLU A 420 16.40 1.12 17.90
CA GLU A 420 16.45 0.28 19.08
C GLU A 420 15.28 -0.71 19.09
N ALA A 421 14.06 -0.24 18.76
CA ALA A 421 12.89 -1.09 18.62
C ALA A 421 13.09 -2.14 17.51
N PHE A 422 13.66 -1.72 16.36
CA PHE A 422 14.02 -2.63 15.27
C PHE A 422 15.02 -3.71 15.74
N ALA A 423 16.13 -3.33 16.37
CA ALA A 423 17.14 -4.27 16.89
C ALA A 423 16.54 -5.25 17.91
N LYS A 424 15.70 -4.77 18.85
CA LYS A 424 14.97 -5.63 19.80
C LYS A 424 14.07 -6.64 19.09
N ALA A 425 13.41 -6.24 18.00
CA ALA A 425 12.60 -7.16 17.21
C ALA A 425 13.46 -8.23 16.52
N LEU A 426 14.61 -7.86 15.93
CA LEU A 426 15.52 -8.82 15.29
C LEU A 426 16.05 -9.88 16.26
N CYS A 427 16.30 -9.53 17.52
CA CYS A 427 16.65 -10.48 18.58
C CYS A 427 15.58 -11.57 18.81
N ASN A 428 14.32 -11.28 18.47
CA ASN A 428 13.18 -12.17 18.65
C ASN A 428 12.73 -12.85 17.34
N MET A 429 13.61 -12.92 16.34
CA MET A 429 13.40 -13.55 15.04
C MET A 429 14.42 -14.69 14.81
N PRO A 430 14.21 -15.90 15.38
CA PRO A 430 15.20 -16.98 15.36
C PRO A 430 15.52 -17.56 13.98
N LEU A 431 14.64 -17.36 12.99
CA LEU A 431 14.83 -17.85 11.62
C LEU A 431 15.21 -16.74 10.64
N LEU A 432 15.61 -15.57 11.14
CA LEU A 432 15.90 -14.41 10.30
C LEU A 432 17.08 -14.69 9.37
N GLU A 433 16.82 -14.57 8.08
CA GLU A 433 17.84 -14.64 7.02
C GLU A 433 18.30 -13.22 6.66
N GLU A 434 17.35 -12.28 6.55
CA GLU A 434 17.60 -10.91 6.13
C GLU A 434 16.56 -9.94 6.72
N ALA A 435 17.01 -8.79 7.21
CA ALA A 435 16.17 -7.67 7.59
C ALA A 435 16.75 -6.36 7.04
N CYS A 436 15.92 -5.53 6.43
CA CYS A 436 16.28 -4.22 5.93
C CYS A 436 15.29 -3.18 6.44
N LEU A 437 15.81 -2.10 7.03
CA LEU A 437 15.07 -0.89 7.35
C LEU A 437 15.69 0.25 6.53
N LEU A 438 14.92 0.86 5.64
CA LEU A 438 15.45 1.85 4.70
C LEU A 438 14.48 3.02 4.50
N THR A 439 15.04 4.14 4.06
CA THR A 439 14.28 5.29 3.55
C THR A 439 15.06 5.98 2.44
N THR A 440 14.33 6.62 1.53
CA THR A 440 14.94 7.45 0.48
C THR A 440 14.92 8.91 0.91
N LEU A 441 16.11 9.52 0.95
CA LEU A 441 16.32 10.91 1.30
C LEU A 441 16.68 11.70 0.05
N MET A 442 16.29 12.97 0.03
CA MET A 442 16.45 13.82 -1.15
C MET A 442 17.03 15.15 -0.76
N TRP A 443 17.95 15.63 -1.58
CA TRP A 443 18.53 16.95 -1.43
C TRP A 443 18.19 17.81 -2.65
N ARG A 444 17.37 18.82 -2.39
CA ARG A 444 16.98 19.92 -3.27
C ARG A 444 16.57 21.08 -2.35
N PRO A 445 17.52 21.74 -1.69
CA PRO A 445 17.21 22.82 -0.77
C PRO A 445 16.50 23.94 -1.52
N GLY A 446 15.35 24.40 -1.01
CA GLY A 446 14.68 25.54 -1.59
C GLY A 446 15.48 26.84 -1.36
N ALA A 447 15.16 27.90 -2.10
CA ALA A 447 15.82 29.21 -1.99
C ALA A 447 15.88 29.77 -0.55
N ARG A 448 14.96 29.34 0.33
CA ARG A 448 14.90 29.71 1.75
C ARG A 448 16.08 29.20 2.59
N ILE A 449 16.78 28.15 2.13
CA ILE A 449 17.93 27.56 2.85
C ILE A 449 19.26 28.21 2.39
N GLY A 450 19.21 29.24 1.54
CA GLY A 450 20.40 30.02 1.18
C GLY A 450 21.41 29.28 0.29
N CYS A 451 21.10 28.06 -0.14
CA CYS A 451 21.92 27.30 -1.08
C CYS A 451 21.71 27.87 -2.49
N LYS A 452 22.79 28.34 -3.13
CA LYS A 452 22.79 28.91 -4.49
C LYS A 452 22.93 27.85 -5.60
N ASP A 453 22.95 26.57 -5.23
CA ASP A 453 23.13 25.49 -6.19
C ASP A 453 21.79 25.13 -6.84
N ASP A 454 21.66 25.50 -8.11
CA ASP A 454 20.63 25.01 -9.06
C ASP A 454 20.79 23.51 -9.39
N ASN A 455 21.38 22.72 -8.49
CA ASN A 455 21.74 21.34 -8.77
C ASN A 455 20.50 20.43 -8.78
N TYR A 456 20.51 19.49 -9.73
CA TYR A 456 19.55 18.40 -9.85
C TYR A 456 19.34 17.71 -8.50
N ALA A 457 18.09 17.35 -8.19
CA ALA A 457 17.76 16.68 -6.94
C ALA A 457 18.57 15.37 -6.82
N THR A 458 19.40 15.25 -5.79
CA THR A 458 20.14 14.01 -5.54
C THR A 458 19.34 13.12 -4.61
N ALA A 459 19.08 11.89 -5.05
CA ALA A 459 18.47 10.85 -4.23
C ALA A 459 19.56 10.07 -3.51
N ASN A 460 19.46 9.99 -2.18
CA ASN A 460 20.37 9.26 -1.32
C ASN A 460 19.57 8.20 -0.56
N TRP A 461 20.13 7.00 -0.46
CA TRP A 461 19.52 5.95 0.35
C TRP A 461 20.09 6.01 1.77
N TRP A 462 19.21 5.88 2.75
CA TRP A 462 19.59 5.67 4.14
C TRP A 462 19.05 4.31 4.57
N SER A 463 19.89 3.42 5.07
CA SER A 463 19.46 2.07 5.45
C SER A 463 20.31 1.41 6.52
N VAL A 464 19.67 0.47 7.22
CA VAL A 464 20.29 -0.49 8.14
C VAL A 464 19.86 -1.88 7.71
N THR A 465 20.82 -2.69 7.26
CA THR A 465 20.55 -4.04 6.75
C THR A 465 21.31 -5.07 7.58
N TYR A 466 20.58 -6.04 8.14
CA TYR A 466 21.13 -7.22 8.79
C TYR A 466 20.93 -8.45 7.90
N ALA A 467 22.02 -9.17 7.63
CA ALA A 467 21.99 -10.42 6.87
C ALA A 467 22.69 -11.52 7.66
N ALA A 468 21.99 -12.61 7.97
CA ALA A 468 22.48 -13.70 8.82
C ALA A 468 23.34 -14.73 8.06
N THR A 469 24.06 -14.34 7.00
CA THR A 469 24.69 -15.26 6.03
C THR A 469 25.40 -16.46 6.68
N SER A 470 25.41 -17.61 5.99
CA SER A 470 25.88 -18.91 6.53
C SER A 470 27.34 -18.96 6.99
N ALA A 471 28.15 -17.92 6.75
CA ALA A 471 29.52 -17.82 7.20
C ALA A 471 29.70 -16.83 8.38
N VAL A 472 29.17 -15.60 8.27
CA VAL A 472 29.27 -14.54 9.29
C VAL A 472 28.08 -13.60 9.14
N PRO A 473 27.32 -13.26 10.20
CA PRO A 473 26.28 -12.24 10.09
C PRO A 473 26.89 -10.88 9.73
N CYS A 474 26.22 -10.15 8.85
CA CYS A 474 26.67 -8.85 8.36
C CYS A 474 25.64 -7.78 8.71
N LEU A 475 26.11 -6.67 9.30
CA LEU A 475 25.34 -5.45 9.48
C LEU A 475 25.91 -4.39 8.54
N THR A 476 25.07 -3.85 7.68
CA THR A 476 25.46 -2.78 6.75
C THR A 476 24.70 -1.52 7.12
N TRP A 477 25.47 -0.45 7.35
CA TRP A 477 24.96 0.90 7.54
C TRP A 477 25.19 1.67 6.26
N GLN A 478 24.12 2.14 5.64
CA GLN A 478 24.19 3.11 4.55
C GLN A 478 23.68 4.45 5.09
N VAL A 479 24.59 5.40 5.24
CA VAL A 479 24.35 6.66 5.97
C VAL A 479 24.82 7.84 5.13
N ILE A 480 24.46 9.05 5.57
CA ILE A 480 24.87 10.31 4.92
C ILE A 480 25.67 11.13 5.93
N GLY A 481 26.73 11.79 5.45
CA GLY A 481 27.48 12.78 6.23
C GLY A 481 28.24 12.18 7.42
N GLY A 482 28.64 10.91 7.34
CA GLY A 482 29.44 10.27 8.38
C GLY A 482 28.69 9.99 9.69
N TRP A 483 27.35 10.03 9.71
CA TRP A 483 26.55 9.74 10.91
C TRP A 483 26.91 8.38 11.52
N ARG A 484 26.94 8.31 12.85
CA ARG A 484 27.18 7.09 13.61
C ARG A 484 26.16 7.02 14.77
N PRO A 485 25.56 5.84 15.02
CA PRO A 485 24.70 5.63 16.17
C PRO A 485 25.51 5.64 17.46
N SER A 486 24.83 5.86 18.58
CA SER A 486 25.37 5.66 19.92
C SER A 486 25.94 4.24 20.09
N ASP A 487 26.96 4.12 20.96
CA ASP A 487 27.55 2.81 21.27
C ASP A 487 26.52 1.86 21.90
N GLU A 488 25.52 2.41 22.61
CA GLU A 488 24.39 1.69 23.20
C GLU A 488 23.52 1.06 22.10
N LEU A 489 23.09 1.84 21.11
CA LEU A 489 22.34 1.34 19.96
C LEU A 489 23.17 0.34 19.15
N ARG A 490 24.45 0.61 18.93
CA ARG A 490 25.35 -0.31 18.23
C ARG A 490 25.43 -1.65 18.96
N GLN A 491 25.53 -1.63 20.30
CA GLN A 491 25.60 -2.84 21.13
C GLN A 491 24.34 -3.71 20.99
N HIS A 492 23.15 -3.13 20.83
CA HIS A 492 21.93 -3.90 20.57
C HIS A 492 22.03 -4.75 19.29
N PHE A 493 22.59 -4.23 18.20
CA PHE A 493 22.79 -5.02 16.98
C PHE A 493 23.88 -6.09 17.14
N TYR A 494 24.93 -5.83 17.93
CA TYR A 494 25.91 -6.87 18.29
C TYR A 494 25.23 -8.01 19.07
N ASP A 495 24.27 -7.70 19.93
CA ASP A 495 23.52 -8.72 20.67
C ASP A 495 22.61 -9.56 19.78
N VAL A 496 22.02 -8.98 18.72
CA VAL A 496 21.30 -9.74 17.67
C VAL A 496 22.20 -10.83 17.09
N ALA A 497 23.41 -10.49 16.68
CA ALA A 497 24.36 -11.45 16.09
C ALA A 497 24.77 -12.55 17.09
N ARG A 498 25.04 -12.17 18.35
CA ARG A 498 25.37 -13.11 19.42
C ARG A 498 24.24 -14.11 19.67
N GLN A 499 22.99 -13.65 19.68
CA GLN A 499 21.83 -14.50 19.91
C GLN A 499 21.53 -15.42 18.72
N ASN A 500 21.54 -14.88 17.50
CA ASN A 500 21.11 -15.62 16.31
C ASN A 500 22.18 -16.55 15.72
N SER A 501 23.47 -16.19 15.81
CA SER A 501 24.55 -16.95 15.14
C SER A 501 25.67 -17.42 16.07
N ARG A 502 25.85 -16.78 17.24
CA ARG A 502 27.02 -16.93 18.13
C ARG A 502 28.37 -16.60 17.46
N LEU A 503 28.34 -16.01 16.27
CA LEU A 503 29.51 -15.58 15.50
C LEU A 503 29.74 -14.08 15.70
N PRO A 504 30.97 -13.58 15.48
CA PRO A 504 31.23 -12.15 15.48
C PRO A 504 30.42 -11.47 14.37
N LEU A 505 29.90 -10.27 14.65
CA LEU A 505 29.21 -9.46 13.65
C LEU A 505 30.23 -8.79 12.73
N ASN A 506 30.06 -8.92 11.41
CA ASN A 506 30.78 -8.14 10.43
C ASN A 506 30.03 -6.83 10.18
N GLU A 507 30.63 -5.70 10.55
CA GLU A 507 30.02 -4.39 10.41
C GLU A 507 30.61 -3.64 9.20
N LYS A 508 29.74 -3.17 8.30
CA LYS A 508 30.10 -2.44 7.08
C LYS A 508 29.44 -1.06 7.07
N TRP A 509 30.19 -0.08 6.59
CA TRP A 509 29.75 1.31 6.46
C TRP A 509 29.84 1.75 5.01
N ILE A 510 28.75 2.32 4.50
CA ILE A 510 28.63 2.97 3.20
C ILE A 510 28.21 4.41 3.50
N ASP A 511 29.04 5.37 3.12
CA ASP A 511 28.77 6.80 3.31
C ASP A 511 28.48 7.39 1.94
N ASN A 512 27.28 7.95 1.79
CA ASN A 512 26.79 8.54 0.53
C ASN A 512 27.04 10.04 0.47
#